data_AF-A0A915XLT7-F1
#
_entry.id   AF-A0A915XLT7-F1
#
_cell.length_a   1.000
_cell.length_b   1.000
_cell.length_c   1.000
_cell.angle_alpha   90.00
_cell.angle_beta   90.00
_cell.angle_gamma   90.00
#
_symmetry.space_group_name_H-M   'P 1'
#
loop_
_entity.id
_entity.type
_entity.pdbx_description
1 polymer ?
#
loop_
_entity_poly.entity_id
_entity_poly.type
_entity_poly.pdbx_seq_one_letter_code
_entity_poly.pdbx_strand_id
1 'polypeptide(L)'
;MPCDRLSRRGFIAGSACGVFTLAALGLPGDVAALPVSEIEAQGNGNERKYPIPSADGASIDRASQVILVRYAGKVYAMSLVCPHENAAVRWLPKDGRFQCSKHTSRYTPDGTFTSGRATRNMDRFPIRKEGAQVVVTIDRVFQSDKDANGWNGANVPA
;
A
#
# COMPACT_ATOMS: atom_id res chain seq x y z
N MET A 1 -27.57 -31.67 25.31
CA MET A 1 -27.88 -30.34 24.72
C MET A 1 -28.57 -29.51 25.79
N PRO A 2 -28.24 -28.22 25.94
CA PRO A 2 -27.07 -27.80 26.69
C PRO A 2 -27.40 -27.18 28.06
N CYS A 3 -26.41 -27.37 28.94
CA CYS A 3 -26.19 -26.71 30.20
C CYS A 3 -25.78 -25.25 29.94
N ASP A 4 -26.40 -24.29 30.63
CA ASP A 4 -26.01 -22.90 30.61
C ASP A 4 -25.75 -22.41 32.05
N ARG A 5 -24.54 -21.85 32.21
CA ARG A 5 -24.17 -20.72 33.07
C ARG A 5 -23.73 -20.94 34.54
N LEU A 6 -22.43 -20.64 34.67
CA LEU A 6 -21.78 -19.82 35.70
C LEU A 6 -21.29 -20.53 36.97
N SER A 7 -20.07 -21.06 36.87
CA SER A 7 -19.14 -21.15 38.00
C SER A 7 -17.81 -20.51 37.62
N ARG A 8 -17.40 -19.48 38.37
CA ARG A 8 -16.03 -18.94 38.53
C ARG A 8 -16.03 -17.70 39.43
N ARG A 9 -16.83 -17.68 40.50
CA ARG A 9 -16.70 -16.69 41.58
C ARG A 9 -16.15 -17.39 42.81
N GLY A 10 -14.91 -17.04 43.15
CA GLY A 10 -14.27 -17.51 44.36
C GLY A 10 -12.89 -18.08 44.09
N PHE A 11 -11.93 -17.23 43.71
CA PHE A 11 -10.56 -17.45 44.18
C PHE A 11 -9.82 -16.11 44.20
N ILE A 12 -9.39 -15.76 45.41
CA ILE A 12 -8.38 -14.77 45.77
C ILE A 12 -8.88 -13.32 45.90
N ALA A 13 -9.50 -13.08 47.05
CA ALA A 13 -9.13 -11.95 47.89
C ALA A 13 -7.65 -12.13 48.32
N GLY A 14 -6.83 -11.11 48.14
CA GLY A 14 -5.41 -11.15 48.49
C GLY A 14 -4.73 -9.83 48.13
N SER A 15 -4.91 -8.84 49.00
CA SER A 15 -4.26 -7.53 48.93
C SER A 15 -2.73 -7.66 49.11
N ALA A 16 -1.95 -7.13 48.17
CA ALA A 16 -0.59 -6.66 48.42
C ALA A 16 -0.24 -5.56 47.43
N CYS A 17 -0.03 -4.34 47.95
CA CYS A 17 0.48 -3.19 47.21
C CYS A 17 1.84 -3.53 46.58
N GLY A 18 1.86 -3.68 45.26
CA GLY A 18 3.08 -3.66 44.46
C GLY A 18 2.95 -2.58 43.40
N VAL A 19 3.49 -1.39 43.66
CA VAL A 19 3.65 -0.36 42.63
C VAL A 19 4.82 -0.81 41.76
N PHE A 20 4.53 -1.52 40.66
CA PHE A 20 5.47 -1.67 39.57
C PHE A 20 5.45 -0.38 38.76
N THR A 21 6.38 0.53 39.03
CA THR A 21 6.70 1.61 38.09
C THR A 21 7.34 0.96 36.87
N LEU A 22 6.54 0.73 35.83
CA LEU A 22 7.06 0.43 34.50
C LEU A 22 7.86 1.66 34.07
N ALA A 23 9.18 1.54 34.01
CA ALA A 23 10.03 2.52 33.37
C ALA A 23 9.58 2.64 31.91
N ALA A 24 8.96 3.76 31.56
CA ALA A 24 8.68 4.12 30.18
C ALA A 24 10.03 4.36 29.48
N LEU A 25 10.57 3.30 28.90
CA LEU A 25 11.60 3.39 27.88
C LEU A 25 11.03 4.28 26.77
N GLY A 26 11.53 5.51 26.69
CA GLY A 26 11.25 6.42 25.60
C GLY A 26 11.56 5.72 24.28
N LEU A 27 10.58 5.61 23.41
CA LEU A 27 10.77 5.25 22.02
C LEU A 27 11.12 6.54 21.28
N PRO A 28 12.38 6.79 20.87
CA PRO A 28 12.63 7.86 19.92
C PRO A 28 12.31 7.32 18.53
N GLY A 29 11.40 8.00 17.84
CA GLY A 29 11.16 7.79 16.42
C GLY A 29 9.68 7.73 16.09
N ASP A 30 9.12 8.89 15.75
CA ASP A 30 7.92 8.96 14.92
C ASP A 30 8.25 8.37 13.54
N VAL A 31 8.27 7.05 13.44
CA VAL A 31 8.30 6.36 12.14
C VAL A 31 6.89 6.47 11.59
N ALA A 32 6.61 7.57 10.89
CA ALA A 32 5.35 7.79 10.20
C ALA A 32 5.20 6.74 9.11
N ALA A 33 4.48 5.65 9.42
CA ALA A 33 4.12 4.63 8.44
C ALA A 33 3.16 5.23 7.40
N LEU A 34 3.36 4.92 6.13
CA LEU A 34 2.36 5.28 5.13
C LEU A 34 1.34 4.13 5.05
N PRO A 35 0.04 4.39 5.31
CA PRO A 35 -0.98 3.34 5.40
C PRO A 35 -1.22 2.59 4.09
N VAL A 36 -1.85 1.42 4.19
CA VAL A 36 -2.46 0.71 3.06
C VAL A 36 -3.95 0.49 3.29
N SER A 37 -4.75 0.70 2.25
CA SER A 37 -6.18 0.42 2.23
C SER A 37 -6.57 -0.43 1.01
N GLU A 38 -7.64 -1.22 1.12
CA GLU A 38 -8.29 -1.86 -0.03
C GLU A 38 -9.33 -0.92 -0.63
N ILE A 39 -9.42 -0.88 -1.96
CA ILE A 39 -10.39 -0.06 -2.70
C ILE A 39 -10.96 -0.83 -3.89
N GLU A 40 -12.12 -0.39 -4.36
CA GLU A 40 -12.74 -0.87 -5.59
C GLU A 40 -12.95 0.32 -6.54
N ALA A 41 -12.71 0.09 -7.83
CA ALA A 41 -12.92 1.13 -8.82
C ALA A 41 -14.38 1.26 -9.25
N GLN A 42 -14.77 2.47 -9.63
CA GLN A 42 -15.96 2.70 -10.44
C GLN A 42 -15.56 2.75 -11.92
N GLY A 43 -16.31 2.14 -12.83
CA GLY A 43 -16.06 2.25 -14.27
C GLY A 43 -16.36 0.98 -15.06
N ASN A 44 -16.44 1.11 -16.37
CA ASN A 44 -16.66 0.04 -17.33
C ASN A 44 -15.53 -0.01 -18.37
N GLY A 45 -15.37 -1.18 -19.02
CA GLY A 45 -14.30 -1.38 -20.00
C GLY A 45 -12.90 -1.21 -19.41
N ASN A 46 -12.07 -0.40 -20.09
CA ASN A 46 -10.66 -0.23 -19.78
C ASN A 46 -10.36 0.97 -18.87
N GLU A 47 -11.38 1.70 -18.40
CA GLU A 47 -11.19 2.84 -17.49
C GLU A 47 -11.66 2.50 -16.06
N ARG A 48 -10.85 2.90 -15.09
CA ARG A 48 -11.10 2.75 -13.66
C ARG A 48 -11.00 4.10 -12.97
N LYS A 49 -12.04 4.48 -12.25
CA LYS A 49 -12.13 5.73 -11.51
C LYS A 49 -11.92 5.47 -10.02
N TYR A 50 -11.05 6.26 -9.42
CA TYR A 50 -10.72 6.19 -8.01
C TYR A 50 -10.74 7.59 -7.38
N PRO A 51 -11.20 7.74 -6.13
CA PRO A 51 -10.99 8.98 -5.39
C PRO A 51 -9.50 9.21 -5.15
N ILE A 52 -9.06 10.48 -5.21
CA ILE A 52 -7.70 10.83 -4.83
C ILE A 52 -7.53 10.61 -3.32
N PRO A 53 -6.54 9.81 -2.86
CA PRO A 53 -6.30 9.63 -1.44
C PRO A 53 -6.02 10.97 -0.76
N SER A 54 -6.53 11.19 0.45
CA SER A 54 -6.33 12.44 1.19
C SER A 54 -4.96 12.56 1.86
N ALA A 55 -4.26 11.45 2.03
CA ALA A 55 -2.95 11.36 2.68
C ALA A 55 -2.02 10.44 1.88
N ASP A 56 -0.72 10.59 2.11
CA ASP A 56 0.30 9.73 1.51
C ASP A 56 0.12 8.28 1.96
N GLY A 57 0.28 7.33 1.04
CA GLY A 57 -0.01 5.91 1.27
C GLY A 57 -0.40 5.19 -0.01
N ALA A 58 -0.72 3.90 0.12
CA ALA A 58 -1.11 3.04 -0.98
C ALA A 58 -2.55 2.53 -0.82
N SER A 59 -3.32 2.55 -1.90
CA SER A 59 -4.63 1.93 -1.98
C SER A 59 -4.61 0.84 -3.04
N ILE A 60 -5.01 -0.38 -2.69
CA ILE A 60 -4.90 -1.55 -3.56
C ILE A 60 -6.29 -1.95 -4.04
N ASP A 61 -6.45 -2.03 -5.36
CA ASP A 61 -7.58 -2.67 -6.03
C ASP A 61 -7.10 -3.99 -6.62
N ARG A 62 -7.37 -5.10 -5.92
CA ARG A 62 -6.97 -6.43 -6.39
C ARG A 62 -7.77 -6.91 -7.59
N ALA A 63 -9.03 -6.47 -7.73
CA ALA A 63 -9.89 -6.89 -8.84
C ALA A 63 -9.37 -6.33 -10.17
N SER A 64 -8.91 -5.08 -10.17
CA SER A 64 -8.31 -4.43 -11.35
C SER A 64 -6.78 -4.59 -11.44
N GLN A 65 -6.15 -5.21 -10.44
CA GLN A 65 -4.69 -5.31 -10.30
C GLN A 65 -3.96 -3.94 -10.28
N VAL A 66 -4.61 -2.92 -9.72
CA VAL A 66 -4.10 -1.54 -9.62
C VAL A 66 -3.67 -1.21 -8.19
N ILE A 67 -2.54 -0.54 -8.07
CA ILE A 67 -2.11 0.15 -6.84
C ILE A 67 -2.17 1.64 -7.10
N LEU A 68 -3.05 2.34 -6.39
CA LEU A 68 -3.10 3.79 -6.38
C LEU A 68 -2.22 4.31 -5.23
N VAL A 69 -1.24 5.14 -5.52
CA VAL A 69 -0.34 5.68 -4.49
C VAL A 69 -0.40 7.19 -4.50
N ARG A 70 -0.59 7.80 -3.32
CA ARG A 70 -0.31 9.21 -3.10
C ARG A 70 1.03 9.31 -2.37
N TYR A 71 1.94 10.10 -2.90
CA TYR A 71 3.23 10.34 -2.28
C TYR A 71 3.80 11.68 -2.73
N ALA A 72 4.29 12.49 -1.78
CA ALA A 72 4.98 13.75 -2.06
C ALA A 72 4.20 14.68 -3.01
N GLY A 73 2.88 14.79 -2.80
CA GLY A 73 1.99 15.68 -3.58
C GLY A 73 1.61 15.16 -4.98
N LYS A 74 1.95 13.91 -5.30
CA LYS A 74 1.61 13.26 -6.57
C LYS A 74 0.82 11.98 -6.37
N VAL A 75 0.05 11.61 -7.38
CA VAL A 75 -0.71 10.37 -7.46
C VAL A 75 -0.20 9.53 -8.62
N TYR A 76 0.01 8.25 -8.34
CA TYR A 76 0.50 7.24 -9.27
C TYR A 76 -0.49 6.09 -9.33
N ALA A 77 -0.68 5.50 -10.50
CA ALA A 77 -1.36 4.21 -10.66
C ALA A 77 -0.36 3.19 -11.19
N MET A 78 -0.12 2.12 -10.44
CA MET A 78 0.88 1.11 -10.75
C MET A 78 0.29 -0.28 -10.80
N SER A 79 0.92 -1.18 -11.54
CA SER A 79 0.55 -2.60 -11.56
C SER A 79 0.89 -3.28 -10.24
N LEU A 80 0.01 -4.18 -9.78
CA LEU A 80 0.28 -5.11 -8.69
C LEU A 80 1.33 -6.19 -9.06
N VAL A 81 1.77 -6.20 -10.32
CA VAL A 81 2.63 -7.24 -10.89
C VAL A 81 4.09 -6.79 -10.89
N CYS A 82 4.95 -7.63 -10.34
CA CYS A 82 6.39 -7.42 -10.33
C CYS A 82 6.95 -7.61 -11.74
N PRO A 83 7.72 -6.64 -12.28
CA PRO A 83 8.25 -6.67 -13.64
C PRO A 83 9.33 -7.74 -13.88
N HIS A 84 9.74 -8.50 -12.86
CA HIS A 84 10.67 -9.63 -12.99
C HIS A 84 9.99 -10.87 -13.60
N GLU A 85 9.05 -11.47 -12.88
CA GLU A 85 8.42 -12.76 -13.22
C GLU A 85 6.94 -12.78 -12.81
N ASN A 86 6.28 -11.64 -12.92
CA ASN A 86 4.84 -11.47 -12.72
C ASN A 86 4.29 -11.89 -11.33
N ALA A 87 5.13 -11.90 -10.30
CA ALA A 87 4.70 -12.11 -8.92
C ALA A 87 4.03 -10.86 -8.34
N ALA A 88 3.13 -11.01 -7.36
CA ALA A 88 2.52 -9.85 -6.71
C ALA A 88 3.54 -9.05 -5.89
N VAL A 89 3.48 -7.73 -5.98
CA VAL A 89 4.16 -6.81 -5.05
C VAL A 89 3.24 -6.45 -3.88
N ARG A 90 3.82 -6.30 -2.69
CA ARG A 90 3.10 -5.87 -1.47
C ARG A 90 3.60 -4.52 -1.00
N TRP A 91 2.71 -3.71 -0.46
CA TRP A 91 3.06 -2.50 0.29
C TRP A 91 3.54 -2.85 1.70
N LEU A 92 4.63 -2.23 2.15
CA LEU A 92 5.14 -2.34 3.51
C LEU A 92 5.05 -0.97 4.20
N PRO A 93 4.01 -0.73 5.01
CA PRO A 93 3.66 0.61 5.50
C PRO A 93 4.70 1.22 6.44
N LYS A 94 5.27 0.40 7.33
CA LYS A 94 6.35 0.82 8.25
C LYS A 94 7.63 1.24 7.53
N ASP A 95 7.82 0.73 6.33
CA ASP A 95 9.02 0.91 5.54
C ASP A 95 8.85 1.95 4.42
N GLY A 96 7.61 2.38 4.15
CA GLY A 96 7.32 3.26 3.03
C GLY A 96 7.78 2.68 1.68
N ARG A 97 7.61 1.38 1.43
CA ARG A 97 8.13 0.74 0.21
C ARG A 97 7.27 -0.41 -0.30
N PHE A 98 7.43 -0.74 -1.57
CA PHE A 98 6.96 -2.02 -2.12
C PHE A 98 8.02 -3.10 -1.99
N GLN A 99 7.56 -4.34 -1.84
CA GLN A 99 8.41 -5.53 -1.90
C GLN A 99 7.72 -6.66 -2.66
N CYS A 100 8.45 -7.29 -3.60
CA CYS A 100 8.01 -8.50 -4.29
C CYS A 100 7.92 -9.68 -3.31
N SER A 101 6.85 -10.45 -3.42
CA SER A 101 6.57 -11.63 -2.58
C SER A 101 7.52 -12.81 -2.78
N LYS A 102 8.15 -12.96 -3.96
CA LYS A 102 9.01 -14.12 -4.29
C LYS A 102 10.49 -13.86 -4.07
N HIS A 103 11.07 -12.93 -4.83
CA HIS A 103 12.52 -12.69 -4.88
C HIS A 103 12.92 -11.34 -4.30
N THR A 104 12.08 -10.80 -3.40
CA THR A 104 12.35 -9.65 -2.54
C THR A 104 12.76 -8.34 -3.23
N SER A 105 12.51 -8.19 -4.54
CA SER A 105 12.67 -6.90 -5.24
C SER A 105 11.97 -5.77 -4.51
N ARG A 106 12.64 -4.63 -4.33
CA ARG A 106 12.16 -3.49 -3.54
C ARG A 106 12.00 -2.26 -4.41
N TYR A 107 10.95 -1.49 -4.14
CA TYR A 107 10.65 -0.26 -4.86
C TYR A 107 10.23 0.84 -3.89
N THR A 108 10.57 2.08 -4.22
CA THR A 108 10.12 3.28 -3.52
C THR A 108 8.60 3.50 -3.66
N PRO A 109 7.98 4.45 -2.92
CA PRO A 109 6.55 4.74 -3.05
C PRO A 109 6.11 5.15 -4.46
N ASP A 110 6.97 5.80 -5.23
CA ASP A 110 6.70 6.16 -6.62
C ASP A 110 6.98 5.00 -7.61
N GLY A 111 7.38 3.81 -7.12
CA GLY A 111 7.60 2.62 -7.93
C GLY A 111 8.99 2.52 -8.56
N THR A 112 9.93 3.40 -8.18
CA THR A 112 11.33 3.32 -8.61
C THR A 112 12.01 2.10 -8.00
N PHE A 113 12.67 1.29 -8.83
CA PHE A 113 13.40 0.11 -8.38
C PHE A 113 14.62 0.51 -7.55
N THR A 114 14.89 -0.25 -6.49
CA THR A 114 16.05 0.00 -5.60
C THR A 114 16.99 -1.19 -5.48
N SER A 115 16.47 -2.41 -5.33
CA SER A 115 17.28 -3.62 -5.11
C SER A 115 16.48 -4.90 -5.37
N GLY A 116 17.19 -6.00 -5.62
CA GLY A 116 16.63 -7.33 -5.87
C GLY A 116 16.81 -7.77 -7.31
N ARG A 117 15.92 -8.63 -7.83
CA ARG A 117 16.08 -9.28 -9.14
C ARG A 117 15.42 -8.57 -10.31
N ALA A 118 14.53 -7.62 -10.05
CA ALA A 118 13.93 -6.86 -11.13
C ALA A 118 14.99 -5.99 -11.82
N THR A 119 14.82 -5.76 -13.12
CA THR A 119 15.76 -5.00 -13.97
C THR A 119 15.28 -3.58 -14.27
N ARG A 120 14.07 -3.22 -13.81
CA ARG A 120 13.38 -1.97 -14.12
C ARG A 120 12.37 -1.58 -13.04
N ASN A 121 11.82 -0.37 -13.15
CA ASN A 121 10.81 0.17 -12.23
C ASN A 121 9.47 -0.57 -12.36
N MET A 122 8.59 -0.39 -11.38
CA MET A 122 7.20 -0.88 -11.45
C MET A 122 6.48 -0.29 -12.67
N ASP A 123 5.62 -1.10 -13.27
CA ASP A 123 4.79 -0.68 -14.39
C ASP A 123 3.76 0.36 -13.94
N ARG A 124 3.66 1.47 -14.67
CA ARG A 124 2.67 2.54 -14.42
C ARG A 124 1.57 2.49 -15.45
N PHE A 125 0.33 2.66 -15.01
CA PHE A 125 -0.82 2.84 -15.90
C PHE A 125 -0.91 4.31 -16.35
N PRO A 126 -1.43 4.57 -17.56
CA PRO A 126 -1.91 5.90 -17.91
C PRO A 126 -2.92 6.40 -16.87
N ILE A 127 -2.70 7.60 -16.37
CA ILE A 127 -3.50 8.24 -15.32
C ILE A 127 -3.78 9.69 -15.71
N ARG A 128 -5.00 10.15 -15.41
CA ARG A 128 -5.42 11.54 -15.56
C ARG A 128 -6.32 11.95 -14.42
N LYS A 129 -6.30 13.24 -14.05
CA LYS A 129 -7.12 13.80 -12.98
C LYS A 129 -8.47 14.25 -13.55
N GLU A 130 -9.56 13.94 -12.86
CA GLU A 130 -10.92 14.42 -13.11
C GLU A 130 -11.50 14.94 -11.80
N GLY A 131 -11.37 16.24 -11.54
CA GLY A 131 -11.85 16.86 -10.29
C GLY A 131 -11.18 16.24 -9.05
N ALA A 132 -12.00 15.61 -8.19
CA ALA A 132 -11.56 14.93 -6.97
C ALA A 132 -11.18 13.44 -7.18
N GLN A 133 -11.22 12.97 -8.43
CA GLN A 133 -10.92 11.59 -8.80
C GLN A 133 -9.76 11.53 -9.79
N VAL A 134 -9.24 10.32 -9.97
CA VAL A 134 -8.36 9.97 -11.09
C VAL A 134 -9.02 8.90 -11.93
N VAL A 135 -8.75 8.96 -13.23
CA VAL A 135 -9.10 7.91 -14.18
C VAL A 135 -7.82 7.21 -14.60
N VAL A 136 -7.83 5.88 -14.49
CA VAL A 136 -6.73 4.98 -14.81
C VAL A 136 -7.15 4.11 -15.98
N THR A 137 -6.35 4.11 -17.05
CA THR A 137 -6.56 3.22 -18.20
C THR A 137 -5.79 1.92 -17.98
N ILE A 138 -6.47 0.78 -17.95
CA ILE A 138 -5.89 -0.52 -17.51
C ILE A 138 -5.52 -1.48 -18.65
N ASP A 139 -5.70 -1.11 -19.92
CA ASP A 139 -5.39 -1.97 -21.08
C ASP A 139 -3.93 -1.96 -21.51
N ARG A 140 -3.13 -1.06 -20.93
CA ARG A 140 -1.70 -0.92 -21.20
C ARG A 140 -0.96 -0.36 -20.00
N VAL A 141 0.35 -0.56 -20.00
CA VAL A 141 1.27 0.01 -19.01
C VAL A 141 2.46 0.67 -19.70
N PHE A 142 3.06 1.64 -19.02
CA PHE A 142 4.38 2.17 -19.35
C PHE A 142 5.45 1.40 -18.58
N GLN A 143 6.39 0.83 -19.32
CA GLN A 143 7.57 0.14 -18.78
C GLN A 143 8.75 1.11 -18.85
N SER A 144 9.44 1.36 -17.74
CA SER A 144 10.48 2.41 -17.66
C SER A 144 11.67 2.20 -18.61
N ASP A 145 11.93 0.96 -19.02
CA ASP A 145 12.99 0.54 -19.94
C ASP A 145 12.59 0.63 -21.42
N LYS A 146 11.28 0.70 -21.72
CA LYS A 146 10.76 0.80 -23.10
C LYS A 146 10.18 2.16 -23.42
N ASP A 147 9.60 2.83 -22.43
CA ASP A 147 8.98 4.14 -22.55
C ASP A 147 9.22 4.96 -21.27
N ALA A 148 10.43 5.50 -21.16
CA ALA A 148 10.82 6.34 -20.04
C ALA A 148 9.97 7.62 -19.95
N ASN A 149 9.58 8.21 -21.09
CA ASN A 149 8.80 9.44 -21.11
C ASN A 149 7.38 9.20 -20.62
N GLY A 150 6.70 8.17 -21.12
CA GLY A 150 5.40 7.74 -20.64
C GLY A 150 5.43 7.37 -19.16
N TRP A 151 6.45 6.63 -18.72
CA TRP A 151 6.61 6.26 -17.32
C TRP A 151 6.80 7.49 -16.41
N ASN A 152 7.66 8.44 -16.80
CA ASN A 152 7.89 9.69 -16.06
C ASN A 152 6.65 10.59 -16.04
N GLY A 153 5.87 10.60 -17.12
CA GLY A 153 4.63 11.39 -17.26
C GLY A 153 3.40 10.79 -16.58
N ALA A 154 3.42 9.50 -16.23
CA ALA A 154 2.29 8.78 -15.63
C ALA A 154 2.10 9.08 -14.13
N ASN A 155 1.82 10.34 -13.81
CA ASN A 155 1.41 10.82 -12.49
C ASN A 155 0.57 12.09 -12.63
N VAL A 156 -0.21 12.40 -11.60
CA VAL A 156 -0.98 13.63 -11.53
C VAL A 156 -0.81 14.33 -10.17
N PRO A 157 -1.01 15.65 -10.07
CA PRO A 157 -1.03 16.32 -8.78
C PRO A 157 -2.15 15.78 -7.88
N ALA A 158 -1.82 15.56 -6.60
CA ALA A 158 -2.75 15.05 -5.60
C ALA A 158 -3.79 16.09 -5.15
#